data_AF-A0AAN7I3B8-F1
#
_entry.id   AF-A0AAN7I3B8-F1
#
_cell.length_a   1.000
_cell.length_b   1.000
_cell.length_c   1.000
_cell.angle_alpha   90.00
_cell.angle_beta   90.00
_cell.angle_gamma   90.00
#
_symmetry.space_group_name_H-M   'P 1'
#
loop_
_entity.id
_entity.type
_entity.pdbx_description
1 polymer ?
#
loop_
_entity_poly.entity_id
_entity_poly.type
_entity_poly.pdbx_seq_one_letter_code
_entity_poly.pdbx_strand_id
1 'polypeptide(L)'
;MQFYVHRLQVRSNAGMLHYFGRLLLHQYVVDMYVKVEHRRLEYLRNNQGSLRTELYSGLTDAAVPDSTISTEEIGKQIILPSSPTGSPRSMQQLYQDSMAMVSSLGKPSYFITFTCNPNWPEIVNELRNGGLSPTDNRPDLCARVFDMKLKELISDIKTKPYIFGNVIGFYSCR
;
A
#
# COMPACT_ATOMS: atom_id res chain seq x y z
N MET A 1 -8.36 2.63 11.31
CA MET A 1 -8.43 1.46 10.40
C MET A 1 -9.08 0.24 11.02
N GLN A 2 -8.79 -0.13 12.27
CA GLN A 2 -9.32 -1.35 12.91
C GLN A 2 -10.86 -1.47 12.86
N PHE A 3 -11.58 -0.36 13.03
CA PHE A 3 -13.04 -0.34 12.92
C PHE A 3 -13.57 -0.73 11.53
N TYR A 4 -12.96 -0.24 10.45
CA TYR A 4 -13.38 -0.57 9.08
C TYR A 4 -12.98 -2.00 8.69
N VAL A 5 -11.79 -2.44 9.11
CA VAL A 5 -11.35 -3.83 8.94
C VAL A 5 -12.32 -4.80 9.62
N HIS A 6 -12.77 -4.48 10.82
CA HIS A 6 -13.77 -5.28 11.54
C HIS A 6 -15.09 -5.42 10.78
N ARG A 7 -15.53 -4.37 10.07
CA ARG A 7 -16.76 -4.41 9.25
C ARG A 7 -16.61 -5.17 7.92
N LEU A 8 -15.38 -5.39 7.45
CA LEU A 8 -15.08 -6.18 6.25
C LEU A 8 -14.88 -7.67 6.54
N GLN A 9 -14.96 -8.10 7.80
CA GLN A 9 -14.84 -9.51 8.16
C GLN A 9 -16.19 -10.21 8.08
N VAL A 10 -16.23 -11.34 7.36
CA VAL A 10 -17.40 -12.24 7.30
C VAL A 10 -17.65 -12.85 8.69
N ARG A 11 -18.88 -12.76 9.19
CA ARG A 11 -19.32 -13.37 10.47
C ARG A 11 -20.75 -13.87 10.34
N SER A 12 -21.06 -14.93 11.10
CA SER A 12 -22.39 -15.56 11.14
C SER A 12 -23.53 -14.60 11.53
N ASN A 13 -23.24 -13.55 12.29
CA ASN A 13 -24.22 -12.59 12.81
C ASN A 13 -24.01 -11.13 12.34
N ALA A 14 -23.14 -10.88 11.36
CA ALA A 14 -22.79 -9.52 10.96
C ALA A 14 -23.01 -9.24 9.46
N GLY A 15 -23.78 -8.18 9.21
CA GLY A 15 -23.75 -7.33 8.01
C GLY A 15 -23.99 -8.00 6.65
N MET A 16 -25.11 -7.66 6.02
CA MET A 16 -25.44 -8.06 4.64
C MET A 16 -24.43 -7.59 3.56
N LEU A 17 -23.41 -6.79 3.91
CA LEU A 17 -22.42 -6.23 2.99
C LEU A 17 -21.73 -7.28 2.13
N HIS A 18 -21.44 -8.45 2.72
CA HIS A 18 -20.77 -9.54 2.00
C HIS A 18 -21.69 -10.32 1.06
N TYR A 19 -23.01 -10.31 1.31
CA TYR A 19 -24.01 -11.01 0.50
C TYR A 19 -24.40 -10.24 -0.76
N PHE A 20 -24.20 -8.92 -0.78
CA PHE A 20 -24.47 -8.10 -1.95
C PHE A 20 -23.31 -8.02 -2.96
N GLY A 21 -22.18 -8.71 -2.66
CA GLY A 21 -21.18 -9.30 -3.58
C GLY A 21 -20.39 -8.40 -4.55
N ARG A 22 -21.00 -7.36 -5.12
CA ARG A 22 -20.45 -6.60 -6.25
C ARG A 22 -20.44 -5.10 -5.99
N LEU A 23 -21.49 -4.38 -6.37
CA LEU A 23 -21.46 -2.91 -6.44
C LEU A 23 -21.42 -2.25 -5.05
N LEU A 24 -22.29 -2.69 -4.14
CA LEU A 24 -22.40 -2.13 -2.80
C LEU A 24 -21.11 -2.35 -1.99
N LEU A 25 -20.48 -3.52 -2.11
CA LEU A 25 -19.24 -3.83 -1.41
C LEU A 25 -18.07 -3.01 -1.97
N HIS A 26 -17.94 -2.90 -3.29
CA HIS A 26 -16.89 -2.06 -3.90
C HIS A 26 -17.02 -0.59 -3.53
N GLN A 27 -18.23 -0.04 -3.62
CA GLN A 27 -18.48 1.35 -3.24
C GLN A 27 -18.13 1.57 -1.76
N TYR A 28 -18.56 0.67 -0.87
CA TYR A 28 -18.23 0.76 0.54
C TYR A 28 -16.72 0.74 0.80
N VAL A 29 -15.97 -0.18 0.17
CA VAL A 29 -14.51 -0.27 0.33
C VAL A 29 -13.82 1.01 -0.12
N VAL A 30 -14.17 1.54 -1.29
CA VAL A 30 -13.59 2.77 -1.83
C VAL A 30 -13.94 3.96 -0.93
N ASP A 31 -15.20 4.11 -0.53
CA ASP A 31 -15.64 5.21 0.34
C ASP A 31 -14.93 5.18 1.69
N MET A 32 -14.77 4.00 2.30
CA MET A 32 -14.06 3.88 3.58
C MET A 32 -12.57 4.19 3.41
N TYR A 33 -11.94 3.75 2.32
CA TYR A 33 -10.55 4.08 2.02
C TYR A 33 -10.35 5.59 1.89
N VAL A 34 -11.17 6.26 1.07
CA VAL A 34 -11.11 7.71 0.87
C VAL A 34 -11.31 8.46 2.18
N LYS A 35 -12.26 8.04 3.03
CA LYS A 35 -12.46 8.65 4.35
C LYS A 35 -11.24 8.53 5.26
N VAL A 36 -10.54 7.41 5.22
CA VAL A 36 -9.33 7.20 6.04
C VAL A 36 -8.17 8.04 5.52
N GLU A 37 -7.93 8.03 4.21
CA GLU A 37 -6.87 8.82 3.58
C GLU A 37 -7.13 10.31 3.75
N HIS A 38 -8.37 10.75 3.61
CA HIS A 38 -8.75 12.13 3.89
C HIS A 38 -8.39 12.56 5.31
N ARG A 39 -8.75 11.76 6.33
CA ARG A 39 -8.37 12.07 7.72
C ARG A 39 -6.86 12.08 7.95
N ARG A 40 -6.10 11.21 7.27
CA ARG A 40 -4.63 11.20 7.34
C ARG A 40 -4.06 12.49 6.76
N LEU A 41 -4.54 12.91 5.59
CA LEU A 41 -4.12 14.15 4.94
C LEU A 41 -4.53 15.39 5.72
N GLU A 42 -5.72 15.39 6.30
CA GLU A 42 -6.21 16.46 7.18
C GLU A 42 -5.34 16.58 8.45
N TYR A 43 -4.97 15.44 9.05
CA TYR A 43 -4.03 15.42 10.16
C TYR A 43 -2.68 16.04 9.77
N LEU A 44 -2.13 15.67 8.60
CA LEU A 44 -0.87 16.24 8.11
C LEU A 44 -1.01 17.75 7.89
N ARG A 45 -2.10 18.19 7.25
CA ARG A 45 -2.39 19.61 7.02
C ARG A 45 -2.44 20.42 8.32
N ASN A 46 -3.10 19.91 9.35
CA ASN A 46 -3.33 20.65 10.60
C ASN A 46 -2.12 20.60 11.54
N ASN A 47 -1.29 19.55 11.48
CA ASN A 47 -0.17 19.36 12.41
C ASN A 47 1.20 19.68 11.81
N GLN A 48 1.26 20.56 10.80
CA GLN A 48 2.52 20.86 10.13
C GLN A 48 3.59 21.52 11.02
N GLY A 49 3.23 22.17 12.13
CA GLY A 49 4.23 22.68 13.08
C GLY A 49 4.87 21.59 13.94
N SER A 50 4.17 20.48 14.20
CA SER A 50 4.71 19.35 14.98
C SER A 50 5.52 18.39 14.11
N LEU A 51 5.10 18.23 12.86
CA LEU A 51 5.92 17.62 11.82
C LEU A 51 7.08 18.59 11.56
N ARG A 52 8.32 18.11 11.50
CA ARG A 52 9.52 18.96 11.34
C ARG A 52 9.60 19.63 9.95
N THR A 53 8.56 20.36 9.54
CA THR A 53 8.40 20.99 8.23
C THR A 53 9.38 22.11 8.02
N GLU A 54 9.81 22.79 9.07
CA GLU A 54 10.84 23.84 9.05
C GLU A 54 12.20 23.33 8.54
N LEU A 55 12.58 22.10 8.89
CA LEU A 55 13.79 21.46 8.35
C LEU A 55 13.67 21.20 6.85
N TYR A 56 12.45 21.01 6.36
CA TYR A 56 12.19 20.71 4.95
C TYR A 56 12.04 21.96 4.10
N SER A 57 11.51 23.07 4.64
CA SER A 57 11.46 24.34 3.91
C SER A 57 12.87 24.86 3.59
N GLY A 58 13.79 24.81 4.55
CA GLY A 58 15.19 25.23 4.31
C GLY A 58 15.91 24.39 3.24
N LEU A 59 15.61 23.08 3.15
CA LEU A 59 16.16 22.22 2.10
C LEU A 59 15.54 22.48 0.73
N THR A 60 14.24 22.78 0.66
CA THR A 60 13.60 23.13 -0.62
C THR A 60 14.02 24.51 -1.10
N ASP A 61 14.17 25.48 -0.20
CA ASP A 61 14.64 26.83 -0.52
C ASP A 61 16.10 26.83 -0.99
N ALA A 62 16.93 25.90 -0.47
CA ALA A 62 18.29 25.70 -0.95
C ALA A 62 18.37 24.93 -2.29
N ALA A 63 17.35 24.10 -2.60
CA ALA A 63 17.31 23.25 -3.79
C ALA A 63 16.62 23.92 -5.00
N VAL A 64 15.76 24.91 -4.77
CA VAL A 64 15.12 25.71 -5.83
C VAL A 64 15.86 27.04 -5.95
N PRO A 65 16.77 27.21 -6.92
CA PRO A 65 17.27 28.55 -7.23
C PRO A 65 16.10 29.33 -7.85
N ASP A 66 15.84 30.52 -7.31
CA ASP A 66 14.81 31.49 -7.72
C ASP A 66 13.40 31.30 -7.15
N SER A 67 13.10 32.02 -6.07
CA SER A 67 11.71 32.35 -5.70
C SER A 67 11.56 33.84 -5.35
N THR A 68 11.52 34.67 -6.38
CA THR A 68 11.14 36.11 -6.32
C THR A 68 9.62 36.31 -6.41
N ILE A 69 8.81 35.30 -6.10
CA ILE A 69 7.35 35.34 -6.23
C ILE A 69 6.72 35.55 -4.86
N SER A 70 5.93 36.62 -4.74
CA SER A 70 5.23 37.04 -3.53
C SER A 70 4.36 35.93 -2.93
N THR A 71 4.69 35.52 -1.70
CA THR A 71 4.08 34.43 -0.94
C THR A 71 2.65 34.71 -0.43
N GLU A 72 2.08 35.88 -0.73
CA GLU A 72 0.79 36.33 -0.20
C GLU A 72 -0.42 35.91 -1.07
N GLU A 73 -0.23 35.72 -2.38
CA GLU A 73 -1.28 35.24 -3.30
C GLU A 73 -1.31 33.71 -3.47
N ILE A 74 -0.23 33.05 -3.08
CA ILE A 74 -0.06 31.60 -3.23
C ILE A 74 -0.40 30.98 -1.87
N GLY A 75 -1.47 30.19 -1.82
CA GLY A 75 -1.90 29.51 -0.60
C GLY A 75 -0.76 28.76 0.12
N LYS A 76 -0.89 28.59 1.44
CA LYS A 76 0.15 27.96 2.28
C LYS A 76 0.58 26.60 1.73
N GLN A 77 1.87 26.46 1.41
CA GLN A 77 2.45 25.20 0.94
C GLN A 77 2.39 24.14 2.07
N ILE A 78 1.74 23.00 1.79
CA ILE A 78 1.66 21.88 2.73
C ILE A 78 2.67 20.83 2.28
N ILE A 79 3.69 20.60 3.09
CA ILE A 79 4.72 19.59 2.80
C ILE A 79 4.19 18.21 3.21
N LEU A 80 4.01 17.33 2.23
CA LEU A 80 3.69 15.93 2.48
C LEU A 80 4.98 15.18 2.87
N PRO A 81 5.01 14.45 3.99
CA PRO A 81 6.11 13.53 4.30
C PRO A 81 6.12 12.35 3.31
N SER A 82 7.09 11.45 3.42
CA SER A 82 7.17 10.24 2.59
C SER A 82 6.20 9.12 2.99
N SER A 83 5.45 9.30 4.09
CA SER A 83 4.51 8.30 4.60
C SER A 83 3.27 8.03 3.72
N PRO A 84 2.69 9.01 2.98
CA PRO A 84 1.59 8.74 2.06
C PRO A 84 2.14 8.09 0.79
N THR A 85 1.68 6.88 0.52
CA THR A 85 2.05 6.11 -0.67
C THR A 85 1.66 6.86 -1.94
N GLY A 86 2.56 6.91 -2.92
CA GLY A 86 2.33 7.61 -4.20
C GLY A 86 2.61 9.12 -4.16
N SER A 87 2.97 9.68 -3.01
CA SER A 87 3.50 11.05 -2.96
C SER A 87 4.86 11.14 -3.66
N PRO A 88 5.25 12.30 -4.23
CA PRO A 88 6.56 12.48 -4.85
C PRO A 88 7.73 12.11 -3.92
N ARG A 89 7.60 12.42 -2.63
CA ARG A 89 8.61 12.08 -1.62
C ARG A 89 8.65 10.60 -1.27
N SER A 90 7.50 9.92 -1.24
CA SER A 90 7.44 8.46 -1.11
C SER A 90 8.20 7.79 -2.27
N MET A 91 7.98 8.27 -3.50
CA MET A 91 8.69 7.74 -4.68
C MET A 91 10.20 8.02 -4.63
N GLN A 92 10.59 9.24 -4.24
CA GLN A 92 12.01 9.61 -4.11
C GLN A 92 12.71 8.78 -3.02
N GLN A 93 12.05 8.55 -1.89
CA GLN A 93 12.60 7.69 -0.83
C GLN A 93 12.78 6.26 -1.32
N LEU A 94 11.75 5.66 -1.95
CA LEU A 94 11.85 4.31 -2.51
C LEU A 94 12.98 4.18 -3.55
N TYR A 95 13.19 5.21 -4.35
CA TYR A 95 14.33 5.27 -5.28
C TYR A 95 15.66 5.32 -4.55
N GLN A 96 15.82 6.19 -3.55
CA GLN A 96 17.05 6.29 -2.75
C GLN A 96 17.37 4.98 -2.01
N ASP A 97 16.37 4.34 -1.41
CA ASP A 97 16.51 3.05 -0.73
C ASP A 97 16.96 1.98 -1.74
N SER A 98 16.36 1.96 -2.93
CA SER A 98 16.74 1.02 -4.00
C SER A 98 18.18 1.25 -4.48
N MET A 99 18.59 2.51 -4.67
CA MET A 99 19.96 2.86 -5.07
C MET A 99 20.98 2.50 -3.99
N ALA A 100 20.64 2.67 -2.71
CA ALA A 100 21.48 2.26 -1.60
C ALA A 100 21.66 0.73 -1.55
N MET A 101 20.61 -0.04 -1.84
CA MET A 101 20.70 -1.50 -1.96
C MET A 101 21.60 -1.91 -3.14
N VAL A 102 21.43 -1.31 -4.32
CA VAL A 102 22.26 -1.64 -5.49
C VAL A 102 23.72 -1.25 -5.27
N SER A 103 23.98 -0.14 -4.59
CA SER A 103 25.34 0.29 -4.24
C SER A 103 26.04 -0.68 -3.29
N SER A 104 25.30 -1.22 -2.31
CA SER A 104 25.86 -2.12 -1.28
C SER A 104 25.91 -3.60 -1.69
N LEU A 105 24.90 -4.09 -2.41
CA LEU A 105 24.73 -5.50 -2.78
C LEU A 105 25.04 -5.79 -4.26
N GLY A 106 25.22 -4.75 -5.07
CA GLY A 106 25.37 -4.86 -6.51
C GLY A 106 24.05 -4.95 -7.27
N LYS A 107 24.14 -5.15 -8.59
CA LYS A 107 22.96 -5.21 -9.47
C LYS A 107 22.10 -6.46 -9.20
N PRO A 108 20.77 -6.35 -9.24
CA PRO A 108 19.89 -7.52 -9.12
C PRO A 108 20.06 -8.45 -10.31
N SER A 109 20.02 -9.76 -10.07
CA SER A 109 20.05 -10.78 -11.13
C SER A 109 18.65 -11.14 -11.64
N TYR A 110 17.64 -11.09 -10.78
CA TYR A 110 16.27 -11.47 -11.10
C TYR A 110 15.29 -10.35 -10.72
N PHE A 111 14.27 -10.18 -11.56
CA PHE A 111 13.11 -9.36 -11.28
C PHE A 111 11.86 -10.26 -11.36
N ILE A 112 11.27 -10.56 -10.20
CA ILE A 112 10.13 -11.49 -10.10
C ILE A 112 8.87 -10.68 -9.88
N THR A 113 7.89 -10.87 -10.75
CA THR A 113 6.53 -10.36 -10.58
C THR A 113 5.62 -11.50 -10.14
N PHE A 114 4.84 -11.27 -9.08
CA PHE A 114 3.82 -12.22 -8.62
C PHE A 114 2.44 -11.58 -8.79
N THR A 115 1.56 -12.26 -9.53
CA THR A 115 0.22 -11.77 -9.88
C THR A 115 -0.86 -12.68 -9.32
N CYS A 116 -1.95 -12.09 -8.83
CA CYS A 116 -3.11 -12.85 -8.36
C CYS A 116 -3.90 -13.38 -9.55
N ASN A 117 -4.28 -14.66 -9.51
CA ASN A 117 -5.22 -15.23 -10.48
C ASN A 117 -6.60 -15.42 -9.81
N PRO A 118 -7.66 -14.74 -10.28
CA PRO A 118 -9.00 -14.88 -9.69
C PRO A 118 -9.61 -16.28 -9.86
N ASN A 119 -9.08 -17.10 -10.78
CA ASN A 119 -9.54 -18.46 -11.03
C ASN A 119 -8.90 -19.50 -10.11
N TRP A 120 -8.12 -19.08 -9.10
CA TRP A 120 -7.56 -20.03 -8.13
C TRP A 120 -8.65 -20.81 -7.39
N PRO A 121 -8.45 -22.12 -7.15
CA PRO A 121 -9.47 -22.98 -6.55
C PRO A 121 -9.86 -22.51 -5.15
N GLU A 122 -8.93 -21.94 -4.38
CA GLU A 122 -9.19 -21.34 -3.07
C GLU A 122 -10.20 -20.19 -3.18
N ILE A 123 -10.12 -19.39 -4.25
CA ILE A 123 -11.04 -18.28 -4.49
C ILE A 123 -12.41 -18.81 -4.90
N VAL A 124 -12.43 -19.70 -5.89
CA VAL A 124 -13.67 -20.24 -6.47
C VAL A 124 -14.45 -21.08 -5.45
N ASN A 125 -13.77 -21.87 -4.62
CA ASN A 125 -14.42 -22.71 -3.61
C ASN A 125 -15.08 -21.86 -2.51
N GLU A 126 -14.42 -20.81 -2.03
CA GLU A 126 -15.01 -19.89 -1.04
C GLU A 126 -16.22 -19.13 -1.60
N LEU A 127 -16.16 -18.70 -2.86
CA LEU A 127 -17.31 -18.07 -3.52
C LEU A 127 -18.51 -19.01 -3.63
N ARG A 128 -18.28 -20.28 -4.02
CA ARG A 128 -19.32 -21.31 -4.10
C ARG A 128 -19.94 -21.60 -2.72
N ASN A 129 -19.12 -21.72 -1.68
CA ASN A 129 -19.59 -21.93 -0.31
C ASN A 129 -20.43 -20.76 0.20
N GLY A 130 -20.12 -19.53 -0.25
CA GLY A 130 -20.87 -18.32 0.07
C GLY A 130 -22.14 -18.10 -0.77
N GLY A 131 -22.48 -19.01 -1.70
CA GLY A 131 -23.63 -18.87 -2.60
C GLY A 131 -23.48 -17.75 -3.65
N LEU A 132 -22.25 -17.25 -3.86
CA LEU A 132 -21.92 -16.19 -4.80
C LEU A 132 -21.38 -16.78 -6.10
N SER A 133 -21.62 -16.10 -7.21
CA SER A 133 -21.10 -16.54 -8.51
C SER A 133 -19.60 -16.21 -8.62
N PRO A 134 -18.79 -16.97 -9.39
CA PRO A 134 -17.39 -16.60 -9.69
C PRO A 134 -17.25 -15.21 -10.35
N THR A 135 -18.33 -14.69 -10.91
CA THR A 135 -18.43 -13.34 -11.45
C THR A 135 -18.57 -12.24 -10.38
N ASP A 136 -18.88 -12.60 -9.14
CA ASP A 136 -18.91 -11.69 -8.00
C ASP A 136 -17.46 -11.44 -7.54
N ASN A 137 -16.83 -10.44 -8.15
CA ASN A 137 -15.47 -10.02 -7.83
C ASN A 137 -15.39 -9.60 -6.36
N ARG A 138 -14.82 -10.47 -5.51
CA ARG A 138 -14.52 -10.22 -4.10
C ARG A 138 -13.04 -9.83 -3.95
N PRO A 139 -12.67 -8.54 -4.03
CA PRO A 139 -11.28 -8.12 -4.03
C PRO A 139 -10.58 -8.41 -2.69
N ASP A 140 -11.34 -8.44 -1.60
CA ASP A 140 -10.86 -8.83 -0.28
C ASP A 140 -10.38 -10.29 -0.25
N LEU A 141 -11.10 -11.19 -0.91
CA LEU A 141 -10.75 -12.60 -1.00
C LEU A 141 -9.51 -12.81 -1.88
N CYS A 142 -9.46 -12.15 -3.05
CA CYS A 142 -8.29 -12.15 -3.92
C CYS A 142 -7.04 -11.63 -3.18
N ALA A 143 -7.15 -10.51 -2.47
CA ALA A 143 -6.04 -9.95 -1.70
C ALA A 143 -5.55 -10.89 -0.59
N ARG A 144 -6.47 -11.59 0.10
CA ARG A 144 -6.12 -12.57 1.13
C ARG A 144 -5.40 -13.79 0.55
N VAL A 145 -5.94 -14.38 -0.52
CA VAL A 145 -5.32 -15.55 -1.16
C VAL A 145 -3.97 -15.16 -1.76
N PHE A 146 -3.88 -13.99 -2.39
CA PHE A 146 -2.62 -13.42 -2.87
C PHE A 146 -1.58 -13.29 -1.75
N ASP A 147 -1.95 -12.69 -0.60
CA ASP A 147 -1.05 -12.52 0.54
C ASP A 147 -0.58 -13.87 1.11
N MET A 148 -1.47 -14.87 1.18
CA MET A 148 -1.10 -16.23 1.62
C MET A 148 -0.10 -16.88 0.67
N LYS A 149 -0.36 -16.85 -0.65
CA LYS A 149 0.53 -17.42 -1.67
C LYS A 149 1.86 -16.66 -1.77
N LEU A 150 1.85 -15.34 -1.62
CA LEU A 150 3.05 -14.52 -1.61
C LEU A 150 3.93 -14.84 -0.39
N LYS A 151 3.34 -15.04 0.78
CA LYS A 151 4.09 -15.48 1.97
C LYS A 151 4.68 -16.87 1.79
N GLU A 152 3.94 -17.79 1.18
CA GLU A 152 4.43 -19.12 0.83
C GLU A 152 5.63 -19.03 -0.13
N LEU A 153 5.53 -18.23 -1.19
CA LEU A 153 6.63 -17.98 -2.13
C LEU A 153 7.86 -17.39 -1.43
N ILE A 154 7.70 -16.38 -0.57
CA ILE A 154 8.81 -15.79 0.19
C ILE A 154 9.43 -16.82 1.14
N SER A 155 8.61 -17.63 1.80
CA SER A 155 9.08 -18.71 2.67
C SER A 155 9.90 -19.73 1.89
N ASP A 156 9.43 -20.12 0.71
CA ASP A 156 10.13 -21.04 -0.17
C ASP A 156 11.49 -20.48 -0.61
N ILE A 157 11.55 -19.22 -1.03
CA ILE A 157 12.81 -18.54 -1.40
C ILE A 157 13.80 -18.52 -0.23
N LYS A 158 13.32 -18.34 1.00
CA LYS A 158 14.17 -18.27 2.20
C LYS A 158 14.63 -19.63 2.71
N THR A 159 13.80 -20.65 2.62
CA THR A 159 14.00 -21.93 3.31
C THR A 159 14.56 -23.02 2.41
N LYS A 160 14.32 -22.94 1.09
CA LYS A 160 14.72 -23.98 0.14
C LYS A 160 16.07 -23.60 -0.51
N PRO A 161 17.20 -24.16 -0.05
CA PRO A 161 18.54 -23.77 -0.53
C PRO A 161 18.78 -24.11 -2.00
N TYR A 162 17.97 -25.01 -2.58
CA TYR A 162 18.10 -25.44 -3.97
C TYR A 162 17.48 -24.47 -5.00
N ILE A 163 16.72 -23.45 -4.58
CA ILE A 163 16.06 -22.52 -5.52
C ILE A 163 17.00 -21.37 -5.88
N PHE A 164 17.48 -20.63 -4.88
CA PHE A 164 18.32 -19.44 -5.07
C PHE A 164 19.62 -19.46 -4.26
N GLY A 165 19.97 -20.61 -3.68
CA GLY A 165 21.11 -20.73 -2.77
C GLY A 165 20.78 -20.27 -1.34
N ASN A 166 21.82 -19.97 -0.56
CA ASN A 166 21.67 -19.54 0.82
C ASN A 166 21.31 -18.06 0.91
N VAL A 167 20.28 -17.72 1.69
CA VAL A 167 19.82 -16.33 1.85
C VAL A 167 20.61 -15.62 2.94
N ILE A 168 21.39 -14.60 2.57
CA ILE A 168 22.23 -13.81 3.48
C ILE A 168 21.39 -12.79 4.28
N GLY A 169 20.32 -12.27 3.68
CA GLY A 169 19.45 -11.27 4.31
C GLY A 169 18.15 -11.06 3.53
N PHE A 170 17.15 -10.47 4.19
CA PHE A 170 15.86 -10.13 3.58
C PHE A 170 15.52 -8.68 3.86
N TYR A 171 15.33 -7.91 2.79
CA TYR A 171 14.91 -6.51 2.84
C TYR A 171 13.50 -6.38 2.29
N SER A 172 12.67 -5.58 2.97
CA SER A 172 11.31 -5.25 2.53
C SER A 172 11.15 -3.75 2.60
N CYS A 173 11.01 -3.09 1.45
CA CYS A 173 10.53 -1.71 1.38
C CYS A 173 9.01 -1.73 1.56
N ARG A 174 8.45 -0.72 2.24
CA ARG A 174 7.01 -0.54 2.45
C ARG A 174 6.45 0.50 1.49
#